data_AF-A0A9W7DFT3-F1
#
_entry.id   AF-A0A9W7DFT3-F1
#
_cell.length_a   1.000
_cell.length_b   1.000
_cell.length_c   1.000
_cell.angle_alpha   90.00
_cell.angle_beta   90.00
_cell.angle_gamma   90.00
#
_symmetry.space_group_name_H-M   'P 1'
#
loop_
_entity.id
_entity.type
_entity.pdbx_description
1 polymer ?
#
loop_
_entity_poly.entity_id
_entity_poly.type
_entity_poly.pdbx_seq_one_letter_code
_entity_poly.pdbx_strand_id
1 'polypeptide(L)'
;MTSSVSSIYTVISYFIPQIKALPVFGYYISEHYLLNFQPSPAYVGQGIIMGFATTTYMFFGMVLGWCVLSPLAQSKGWAPGPIDDWKEGSEGWIMWISLSIMISDSVVSLAVTVVKAINSLVGNFNGESYHGVPSAGEHQGLISGDEIQSDEDITSSTYHGETNNSDSSVHSGSTSGCDSITVGEHSKSTNHAYKSTKTKRPKNRNNTDLQPKHQISGYVTWIGLALSCLLCVLATRKVFGPIVPIYATSISVILSLLLSVLGVKALGETDLNPVSGIGKLSQLLFAVIIPRNQPGAILINLISGAISEAATQQAGDLMQDLKTGFLLGASPKAQFIAQIYGSIFSIFLSAIMYKFYNALYQIPGPIFKVPTAVIWIDCARLVNGAGLPERVIEFAIFFGVVFGIISLLKNTLTKDNCKYYKYLKYLPSGVPVGIGIYNVPSFTLARFIGGLISFWWMKRIKSENSEKVKMIIFSSGMILGEGVFSVVNMVFTSLGIPHL
;
A
#
# COMPACT_ATOMS: atom_id res chain seq x y z
N MET A 1 2.40 8.08 -23.86
CA MET A 1 1.57 9.28 -24.09
C MET A 1 1.14 9.94 -22.77
N THR A 2 0.50 9.22 -21.84
CA THR A 2 0.07 9.78 -20.53
C THR A 2 1.21 10.36 -19.71
N SER A 3 2.34 9.63 -19.64
CA SER A 3 3.56 10.12 -18.98
C SER A 3 4.05 11.43 -19.58
N SER A 4 4.07 11.57 -20.91
CA SER A 4 4.50 12.80 -21.58
C SER A 4 3.63 14.00 -21.20
N VAL A 5 2.30 13.83 -21.14
CA VAL A 5 1.37 14.92 -20.72
C VAL A 5 1.65 15.33 -19.28
N SER A 6 1.81 14.36 -18.39
CA SER A 6 2.11 14.61 -16.97
C SER A 6 3.48 15.29 -16.78
N SER A 7 4.49 14.87 -17.54
CA SER A 7 5.82 15.49 -17.56
C SER A 7 5.78 16.95 -18.03
N ILE A 8 5.01 17.24 -19.10
CA ILE A 8 4.82 18.61 -19.60
C ILE A 8 4.14 19.47 -18.53
N TYR A 9 3.06 18.99 -17.91
CA TYR A 9 2.41 19.68 -16.79
C TYR A 9 3.42 19.98 -15.67
N THR A 10 4.25 19.00 -15.32
CA THR A 10 5.23 19.12 -14.22
C THR A 10 6.23 20.24 -14.49
N VAL A 11 6.75 20.34 -15.72
CA VAL A 11 7.65 21.42 -16.13
C VAL A 11 6.93 22.77 -16.18
N ILE A 12 5.72 22.83 -16.75
CA ILE A 12 4.93 24.08 -16.79
C ILE A 12 4.62 24.58 -15.37
N SER A 13 4.25 23.68 -14.47
CA SER A 13 3.94 23.99 -13.07
C SER A 13 5.16 24.44 -12.26
N TYR A 14 6.38 24.21 -12.76
CA TYR A 14 7.58 24.83 -12.21
C TYR A 14 7.61 26.32 -12.56
N PHE A 15 7.40 26.65 -13.83
CA PHE A 15 7.44 28.04 -14.28
C PHE A 15 6.22 28.84 -13.82
N ILE A 16 5.04 28.23 -13.67
CA ILE A 16 3.82 28.92 -13.22
C ILE A 16 3.32 28.25 -11.92
N PRO A 17 3.89 28.58 -10.76
CA PRO A 17 3.55 27.94 -9.48
C PRO A 17 2.09 28.11 -9.08
N GLN A 18 1.43 29.17 -9.54
CA GLN A 18 0.02 29.49 -9.25
C GLN A 18 -0.93 28.36 -9.69
N ILE A 19 -0.54 27.57 -10.71
CA ILE A 19 -1.31 26.41 -11.17
C ILE A 19 -1.41 25.33 -10.08
N LYS A 20 -0.49 25.30 -9.11
CA LYS A 20 -0.49 24.29 -8.03
C LYS A 20 -1.47 24.60 -6.90
N ALA A 21 -2.05 25.80 -6.85
CA ALA A 21 -2.98 26.21 -5.79
C ALA A 21 -4.11 27.08 -6.37
N LEU A 22 -5.02 26.47 -7.12
CA LEU A 22 -6.14 27.17 -7.73
C LEU A 22 -7.24 27.46 -6.68
N PRO A 23 -7.67 28.72 -6.50
CA PRO A 23 -8.69 29.11 -5.53
C PRO A 23 -10.11 28.81 -6.06
N VAL A 24 -10.41 27.54 -6.35
CA VAL A 24 -11.69 27.10 -6.95
C VAL A 24 -12.91 27.48 -6.10
N PHE A 25 -12.76 27.54 -4.77
CA PHE A 25 -13.82 27.89 -3.83
C PHE A 25 -13.77 29.35 -3.36
N GLY A 26 -13.00 30.20 -4.07
CA GLY A 26 -12.80 31.61 -3.74
C GLY A 26 -11.51 31.89 -2.95
N TYR A 27 -11.00 33.11 -3.10
CA TYR A 27 -9.72 33.54 -2.51
C TYR A 27 -9.72 33.46 -0.98
N TYR A 28 -10.80 33.89 -0.33
CA TYR A 28 -10.91 33.89 1.13
C TYR A 28 -10.76 32.49 1.73
N ILE A 29 -11.47 31.48 1.20
CA ILE A 29 -11.42 30.11 1.72
C ILE A 29 -10.08 29.44 1.35
N SER A 30 -9.51 29.79 0.19
CA SER A 30 -8.19 29.32 -0.23
C SER A 30 -7.08 29.80 0.72
N GLU A 31 -7.08 31.08 1.09
CA GLU A 31 -6.06 31.69 1.96
C GLU A 31 -6.29 31.36 3.44
N HIS A 32 -7.54 31.42 3.91
CA HIS A 32 -7.88 31.23 5.32
C HIS A 32 -8.30 29.80 5.69
N TYR A 33 -8.43 28.84 4.79
CA TYR A 33 -8.78 27.46 5.18
C TYR A 33 -8.05 26.40 4.34
N LEU A 34 -7.07 26.83 3.52
CA LEU A 34 -6.29 25.99 2.62
C LEU A 34 -7.15 25.16 1.64
N LEU A 35 -8.41 25.57 1.43
CA LEU A 35 -9.35 24.89 0.53
C LEU A 35 -9.11 25.37 -0.91
N ASN A 36 -7.96 25.00 -1.46
CA ASN A 36 -7.62 25.21 -2.86
C ASN A 36 -7.59 23.87 -3.62
N PHE A 37 -7.43 23.93 -4.94
CA PHE A 37 -7.36 22.76 -5.80
C PHE A 37 -6.00 22.69 -6.50
N GLN A 38 -5.33 21.55 -6.37
CA GLN A 38 -4.11 21.27 -7.13
C GLN A 38 -4.41 20.28 -8.26
N PRO A 39 -4.42 20.69 -9.53
CA PRO A 39 -4.67 19.82 -10.67
C PRO A 39 -3.44 18.97 -11.04
N SER A 40 -2.87 18.22 -10.09
CA SER A 40 -1.73 17.32 -10.33
C SER A 40 -2.17 16.02 -11.01
N PRO A 41 -1.65 15.70 -12.22
CA PRO A 41 -1.92 14.43 -12.89
C PRO A 41 -1.51 13.22 -12.05
N ALA A 42 -0.43 13.30 -11.26
CA ALA A 42 -0.04 12.21 -10.37
C ALA A 42 -1.10 11.96 -9.29
N TYR A 43 -1.65 12.99 -8.66
CA TYR A 43 -2.71 12.81 -7.65
C TYR A 43 -4.01 12.29 -8.26
N VAL A 44 -4.37 12.73 -9.47
CA VAL A 44 -5.50 12.13 -10.21
C VAL A 44 -5.23 10.66 -10.52
N GLY A 45 -4.02 10.31 -10.97
CA GLY A 45 -3.60 8.92 -11.21
C GLY A 45 -3.64 8.06 -9.97
N GLN A 46 -3.15 8.58 -8.83
CA GLN A 46 -3.29 7.92 -7.54
C GLN A 46 -4.76 7.65 -7.23
N GLY A 47 -5.63 8.65 -7.43
CA GLY A 47 -7.07 8.50 -7.23
C GLY A 47 -7.72 7.42 -8.10
N ILE A 48 -7.33 7.31 -9.37
CA ILE A 48 -7.84 6.26 -10.27
C ILE A 48 -7.43 4.87 -9.77
N ILE A 49 -6.15 4.73 -9.38
CA ILE A 49 -5.62 3.47 -8.84
C ILE A 49 -6.32 3.12 -7.53
N MET A 50 -6.48 4.10 -6.62
CA MET A 50 -7.17 3.98 -5.32
C MET A 50 -8.67 3.72 -5.42
N GLY A 51 -9.27 3.88 -6.59
CA GLY A 51 -10.67 3.57 -6.79
C GLY A 51 -11.63 4.53 -6.07
N PHE A 52 -12.92 4.34 -6.33
CA PHE A 52 -13.94 5.31 -5.93
C PHE A 52 -14.32 5.25 -4.46
N ALA A 53 -14.40 4.06 -3.86
CA ALA A 53 -14.79 3.92 -2.46
C ALA A 53 -13.78 4.61 -1.53
N THR A 54 -12.51 4.25 -1.67
CA THR A 54 -11.41 4.81 -0.87
C THR A 54 -11.30 6.32 -1.03
N THR A 55 -11.33 6.83 -2.25
CA THR A 55 -11.24 8.28 -2.51
C THR A 55 -12.46 9.04 -1.99
N THR A 56 -13.65 8.43 -1.97
CA THR A 56 -14.84 9.02 -1.36
C THR A 56 -14.72 9.10 0.16
N TYR A 57 -14.16 8.08 0.82
CA TYR A 57 -13.92 8.11 2.26
C TYR A 57 -12.85 9.15 2.63
N MET A 58 -11.80 9.28 1.81
CA MET A 58 -10.82 10.36 1.96
C MET A 58 -11.48 11.73 1.80
N PHE A 59 -12.34 11.90 0.80
CA PHE A 59 -13.08 13.14 0.61
C PHE A 59 -13.99 13.44 1.81
N PHE A 60 -14.69 12.44 2.35
CA PHE A 60 -15.48 12.58 3.57
C PHE A 60 -14.61 13.02 4.75
N GLY A 61 -13.44 12.40 4.94
CA GLY A 61 -12.48 12.82 5.96
C GLY A 61 -12.01 14.25 5.77
N MET A 62 -11.72 14.66 4.54
CA MET A 62 -11.33 16.04 4.25
C MET A 62 -12.45 17.02 4.62
N VAL A 63 -13.71 16.74 4.26
CA VAL A 63 -14.85 17.58 4.64
C VAL A 63 -15.00 17.63 6.16
N LEU A 64 -14.93 16.48 6.84
CA LEU A 64 -15.04 16.40 8.30
C LEU A 64 -13.92 17.19 9.00
N GLY A 65 -12.67 17.00 8.58
CA GLY A 65 -11.50 17.65 9.17
C GLY A 65 -11.46 19.15 8.88
N TRP A 66 -11.46 19.51 7.60
CA TRP A 66 -11.15 20.87 7.15
C TRP A 66 -12.37 21.78 7.08
N CYS A 67 -13.55 21.25 6.77
CA CYS A 67 -14.76 22.08 6.63
C CYS A 67 -15.60 22.12 7.92
N VAL A 68 -15.44 21.17 8.83
CA VAL A 68 -16.24 21.08 10.07
C VAL A 68 -15.37 21.26 11.32
N LEU A 69 -14.42 20.37 11.56
CA LEU A 69 -13.66 20.33 12.80
C LEU A 69 -12.65 21.49 12.94
N SER A 70 -11.95 21.84 11.86
CA SER A 70 -10.96 22.92 11.87
C SER A 70 -11.60 24.30 12.13
N PRO A 71 -12.67 24.72 11.41
CA PRO A 71 -13.38 25.97 11.73
C PRO A 71 -14.01 25.96 13.12
N LEU A 72 -14.53 24.81 13.57
CA LEU A 72 -15.07 24.65 14.92
C LEU A 72 -14.00 24.92 15.98
N ALA A 73 -12.82 24.29 15.85
CA ALA A 73 -11.72 24.44 16.80
C ALA A 73 -11.22 25.90 16.88
N GLN A 74 -11.12 26.59 15.74
CA GLN A 74 -10.78 28.02 15.72
C GLN A 74 -11.87 28.88 16.36
N SER A 75 -13.14 28.68 16.00
CA SER A 75 -14.26 29.48 16.53
C SER A 75 -14.42 29.37 18.04
N LYS A 76 -13.97 28.25 18.62
CA LYS A 76 -13.99 27.96 20.06
C LYS A 76 -12.68 28.36 20.76
N GLY A 77 -11.67 28.79 20.03
CA GLY A 77 -10.36 29.17 20.58
C GLY A 77 -9.51 27.99 21.07
N TRP A 78 -9.84 26.75 20.70
CA TRP A 78 -9.07 25.56 21.08
C TRP A 78 -7.75 25.44 20.32
N ALA A 79 -7.66 26.11 19.17
CA ALA A 79 -6.48 26.20 18.32
C ALA A 79 -6.34 27.65 17.82
N PRO A 80 -5.71 28.54 18.60
CA PRO A 80 -5.66 29.98 18.32
C PRO A 80 -4.59 30.38 17.28
N GLY A 81 -3.68 29.47 16.93
CA GLY A 81 -2.61 29.72 15.97
C GLY A 81 -3.09 29.79 14.51
N PRO A 82 -2.20 30.17 13.57
CA PRO A 82 -2.46 30.08 12.14
C PRO A 82 -2.89 28.67 11.73
N ILE A 83 -3.70 28.55 10.70
CA ILE A 83 -4.37 27.27 10.39
C ILE A 83 -3.40 26.22 9.91
N ASP A 84 -2.38 26.65 9.17
CA ASP A 84 -1.27 25.85 8.69
C ASP A 84 -0.22 25.56 9.76
N ASP A 85 -0.38 26.11 10.98
CA ASP A 85 0.44 25.75 12.12
C ASP A 85 -0.01 24.41 12.70
N TRP A 86 0.96 23.53 12.86
CA TRP A 86 0.78 22.18 13.38
C TRP A 86 0.86 22.11 14.91
N LYS A 87 1.33 23.16 15.59
CA LYS A 87 1.38 23.21 17.05
C LYS A 87 0.16 23.89 17.66
N GLU A 88 -0.10 25.13 17.26
CA GLU A 88 -1.14 25.96 17.85
C GLU A 88 -2.34 26.15 16.92
N GLY A 89 -2.20 25.74 15.66
CA GLY A 89 -3.21 25.85 14.62
C GLY A 89 -4.21 24.71 14.54
N SER A 90 -5.27 24.94 13.79
CA SER A 90 -6.35 23.96 13.65
C SER A 90 -5.98 22.75 12.79
N GLU A 91 -4.98 22.86 11.89
CA GLU A 91 -4.35 21.69 11.24
C GLU A 91 -3.75 20.76 12.30
N GLY A 92 -2.98 21.31 13.25
CA GLY A 92 -2.47 20.59 14.43
C GLY A 92 -3.56 19.86 15.22
N TRP A 93 -4.65 20.57 15.50
CA TRP A 93 -5.76 20.06 16.30
C TRP A 93 -6.48 18.87 15.64
N ILE A 94 -6.80 18.97 14.34
CA ILE A 94 -7.50 17.88 13.61
C ILE A 94 -6.59 16.67 13.34
N MET A 95 -5.27 16.83 13.30
CA MET A 95 -4.32 15.72 13.11
C MET A 95 -4.42 14.67 14.22
N TRP A 96 -4.68 15.09 15.46
CA TRP A 96 -4.89 14.15 16.57
C TRP A 96 -6.16 13.31 16.43
N ILE A 97 -7.23 13.90 15.89
CA ILE A 97 -8.48 13.18 15.61
C ILE A 97 -8.24 12.17 14.49
N SER A 98 -7.55 12.59 13.42
CA SER A 98 -7.13 11.71 12.33
C SER A 98 -6.29 10.53 12.87
N LEU A 99 -5.28 10.81 13.70
CA LEU A 99 -4.42 9.79 14.31
C LEU A 99 -5.25 8.78 15.11
N SER A 100 -6.19 9.24 15.93
CA SER A 100 -7.06 8.36 16.72
C SER A 100 -7.92 7.44 15.84
N ILE A 101 -8.53 7.98 14.79
CA ILE A 101 -9.31 7.21 13.81
C ILE A 101 -8.45 6.13 13.16
N MET A 102 -7.25 6.50 12.68
CA MET A 102 -6.34 5.57 12.02
C MET A 102 -5.82 4.49 12.96
N ILE A 103 -5.42 4.85 14.19
CA ILE A 103 -4.96 3.89 15.20
C ILE A 103 -6.09 2.91 15.52
N SER A 104 -7.29 3.41 15.83
CA SER A 104 -8.41 2.55 16.21
C SER A 104 -8.79 1.57 15.10
N ASP A 105 -8.95 2.06 13.87
CA ASP A 105 -9.28 1.22 12.72
C ASP A 105 -8.18 0.17 12.46
N SER A 106 -6.91 0.59 12.48
CA SER A 106 -5.79 -0.32 12.21
C SER A 106 -5.63 -1.38 13.31
N VAL A 107 -5.80 -1.01 14.58
CA VAL A 107 -5.68 -1.94 15.71
C VAL A 107 -6.83 -2.93 15.74
N VAL A 108 -8.07 -2.48 15.52
CA VAL A 108 -9.25 -3.36 15.50
C VAL A 108 -9.20 -4.30 14.29
N SER A 109 -8.93 -3.78 13.10
CA SER A 109 -8.78 -4.60 11.88
C SER A 109 -7.69 -5.66 12.07
N LEU A 110 -6.50 -5.25 12.56
CA LEU A 110 -5.42 -6.19 12.86
C LEU A 110 -5.85 -7.24 13.88
N ALA A 111 -6.49 -6.84 14.99
CA ALA A 111 -6.94 -7.77 16.02
C ALA A 111 -7.92 -8.82 15.47
N VAL A 112 -8.89 -8.40 14.64
CA VAL A 112 -9.83 -9.34 14.01
C VAL A 112 -9.11 -10.28 13.06
N THR A 113 -8.20 -9.77 12.23
CA THR A 113 -7.42 -10.59 11.30
C THR A 113 -6.51 -11.58 12.03
N VAL A 114 -5.87 -11.16 13.12
CA VAL A 114 -5.10 -12.04 14.02
C VAL A 114 -5.98 -13.16 14.56
N VAL A 115 -7.17 -12.83 15.08
CA VAL A 115 -8.08 -13.82 15.67
C VAL A 115 -8.56 -14.82 14.62
N LYS A 116 -8.92 -14.35 13.41
CA LYS A 116 -9.29 -15.24 12.29
C LYS A 116 -8.13 -16.15 11.90
N ALA A 117 -6.94 -15.60 11.77
CA ALA A 117 -5.73 -16.33 11.48
C ALA A 117 -5.44 -17.41 12.54
N ILE A 118 -5.57 -17.09 13.83
CA ILE A 118 -5.36 -18.05 14.93
C ILE A 118 -6.44 -19.14 14.93
N ASN A 119 -7.71 -18.78 14.77
CA ASN A 119 -8.81 -19.74 14.73
C ASN A 119 -8.67 -20.73 13.56
N SER A 120 -8.24 -20.25 12.39
CA SER A 120 -7.91 -21.08 11.23
C SER A 120 -6.79 -22.10 11.54
N LEU A 121 -5.77 -21.70 12.31
CA LEU A 121 -4.72 -22.63 12.74
C LEU A 121 -5.27 -23.69 13.69
N VAL A 122 -6.00 -23.28 14.73
CA VAL A 122 -6.55 -24.20 15.73
C VAL A 122 -7.53 -25.19 15.09
N GLY A 123 -8.37 -24.74 14.16
CA GLY A 123 -9.27 -25.61 13.39
C GLY A 123 -8.51 -26.67 12.58
N ASN A 124 -7.42 -26.29 11.92
CA ASN A 124 -6.57 -27.22 11.19
C ASN A 124 -5.83 -28.23 12.09
N PHE A 125 -5.50 -27.85 13.33
CA PHE A 125 -4.87 -28.74 14.31
C PHE A 125 -5.86 -29.72 14.97
N ASN A 126 -7.12 -29.32 15.13
CA ASN A 126 -8.15 -30.14 15.81
C ASN A 126 -8.84 -31.17 14.91
N GLY A 127 -8.40 -31.33 13.65
CA GLY A 127 -8.89 -32.39 12.78
C GLY A 127 -10.35 -32.26 12.34
N GLU A 128 -11.00 -31.11 12.58
CA GLU A 128 -12.23 -30.77 11.87
C GLU A 128 -11.86 -30.51 10.41
N SER A 129 -11.85 -31.60 9.63
CA SER A 129 -11.87 -31.53 8.17
C SER A 129 -13.15 -30.83 7.75
N TYR A 130 -13.13 -29.51 7.72
CA TYR A 130 -14.02 -28.78 6.84
C TYR A 130 -13.83 -29.37 5.45
N HIS A 131 -14.94 -29.78 4.85
CA HIS A 131 -14.99 -30.35 3.50
C HIS A 131 -14.02 -29.60 2.58
N GLY A 132 -13.21 -30.40 1.89
CA GLY A 132 -11.97 -29.98 1.26
C GLY A 132 -12.02 -28.62 0.59
N VAL A 133 -10.91 -27.90 0.72
CA VAL A 133 -10.45 -26.95 -0.28
C VAL A 133 -10.72 -27.59 -1.65
N PRO A 134 -11.60 -27.00 -2.50
CA PRO A 134 -11.71 -27.46 -3.87
C PRO A 134 -10.31 -27.35 -4.45
N SER A 135 -9.79 -28.47 -4.93
CA SER A 135 -8.62 -28.47 -5.79
C SER A 135 -8.81 -27.37 -6.85
N ALA A 136 -7.73 -26.72 -7.26
CA ALA A 136 -7.69 -25.55 -8.13
C ALA A 136 -8.25 -25.76 -9.57
N GLY A 137 -9.20 -26.68 -9.77
CA GLY A 137 -9.95 -26.93 -10.99
C GLY A 137 -11.48 -27.02 -10.83
N GLU A 138 -12.07 -26.78 -9.64
CA GLU A 138 -13.53 -26.85 -9.44
C GLU A 138 -14.24 -25.50 -9.20
N HIS A 139 -13.54 -24.36 -9.33
CA HIS A 139 -14.17 -23.03 -9.26
C HIS A 139 -14.77 -22.54 -10.60
N GLN A 140 -14.72 -23.33 -11.67
CA GLN A 140 -15.11 -22.85 -13.01
C GLN A 140 -16.62 -22.99 -13.32
N GLY A 141 -17.44 -23.40 -12.34
CA GLY A 141 -18.88 -23.65 -12.53
C GLY A 141 -19.85 -22.75 -11.77
N LEU A 142 -19.39 -21.86 -10.88
CA LEU A 142 -20.26 -21.06 -10.00
C LEU A 142 -20.08 -19.54 -10.11
N ILE A 143 -19.24 -19.07 -11.03
CA ILE A 143 -19.12 -17.64 -11.35
C ILE A 143 -20.11 -17.33 -12.49
N SER A 144 -21.37 -17.18 -12.13
CA SER A 144 -22.37 -16.50 -12.94
C SER A 144 -23.06 -15.46 -12.07
N GLY A 145 -22.69 -14.20 -12.27
CA GLY A 145 -23.40 -13.03 -11.77
C GLY A 145 -22.91 -12.47 -10.43
N ASP A 146 -22.27 -11.31 -10.51
CA ASP A 146 -22.13 -10.30 -9.44
C ASP A 146 -21.16 -10.59 -8.28
N GLU A 147 -19.86 -10.59 -8.58
CA GLU A 147 -18.82 -10.30 -7.58
C GLU A 147 -18.60 -8.79 -7.44
N ILE A 148 -19.05 -8.24 -6.32
CA ILE A 148 -18.65 -6.91 -5.84
C ILE A 148 -17.42 -7.12 -4.96
N GLN A 149 -16.25 -6.92 -5.56
CA GLN A 149 -14.96 -6.81 -4.90
C GLN A 149 -14.95 -5.54 -4.04
N SER A 150 -14.49 -5.64 -2.79
CA SER A 150 -14.27 -4.50 -1.90
C SER A 150 -13.11 -3.65 -2.42
N ASP A 151 -13.40 -2.43 -2.87
CA ASP A 151 -12.41 -1.46 -3.40
C ASP A 151 -11.46 -0.89 -2.31
N GLU A 152 -11.19 -1.61 -1.22
CA GLU A 152 -10.35 -1.15 -0.09
C GLU A 152 -8.91 -1.67 -0.10
N ASP A 153 -8.56 -2.56 -1.03
CA ASP A 153 -7.26 -3.23 -1.05
C ASP A 153 -6.18 -2.46 -1.83
N ILE A 154 -6.24 -1.13 -1.83
CA ILE A 154 -5.33 -0.31 -2.66
C ILE A 154 -4.21 0.27 -1.82
N THR A 155 -3.31 -0.63 -1.41
CA THR A 155 -1.89 -0.30 -1.23
C THR A 155 -0.94 -1.32 -1.86
N SER A 156 -1.40 -2.39 -2.52
CA SER A 156 -0.54 -3.30 -3.28
C SER A 156 -0.73 -3.10 -4.78
N SER A 157 0.26 -2.50 -5.44
CA SER A 157 0.36 -2.52 -6.89
C SER A 157 0.81 -3.92 -7.33
N THR A 158 -0.09 -4.88 -7.51
CA THR A 158 0.23 -6.13 -8.23
C THR A 158 -0.99 -6.63 -9.01
N TYR A 159 -0.77 -6.89 -10.30
CA TYR A 159 -1.79 -7.25 -11.29
C TYR A 159 -1.88 -8.78 -11.44
N HIS A 160 -3.09 -9.32 -11.59
CA HIS A 160 -3.36 -10.72 -11.92
C HIS A 160 -3.43 -10.94 -13.44
N GLY A 161 -2.65 -11.88 -13.96
CA GLY A 161 -2.84 -12.46 -15.30
C GLY A 161 -3.38 -13.89 -15.18
N GLU A 162 -4.53 -14.15 -15.80
CA GLU A 162 -5.01 -15.52 -16.05
C GLU A 162 -4.80 -15.91 -17.52
N THR A 163 -4.33 -17.14 -17.68
CA THR A 163 -4.01 -17.83 -18.93
C THR A 163 -5.26 -18.48 -19.53
N ASN A 164 -5.63 -18.12 -20.75
CA ASN A 164 -6.64 -18.84 -21.53
C ASN A 164 -6.07 -20.17 -22.05
N ASN A 165 -6.57 -21.29 -21.53
CA ASN A 165 -6.58 -22.56 -22.24
C ASN A 165 -7.81 -22.58 -23.14
N SER A 166 -7.61 -22.43 -24.46
CA SER A 166 -8.63 -22.72 -25.45
C SER A 166 -8.32 -24.08 -26.08
N ASP A 167 -9.02 -25.12 -25.62
CA ASP A 167 -9.13 -26.37 -26.37
C ASP A 167 -10.06 -26.15 -27.56
N SER A 168 -9.54 -26.57 -28.70
CA SER A 168 -10.11 -26.71 -30.05
C SER A 168 -11.64 -26.87 -30.18
N SER A 169 -12.23 -26.02 -31.02
CA SER A 169 -13.41 -26.38 -31.82
C SER A 169 -13.21 -25.95 -33.28
N VAL A 170 -13.22 -26.95 -34.15
CA VAL A 170 -13.16 -26.90 -35.60
C VAL A 170 -14.26 -26.02 -36.18
N HIS A 171 -13.93 -25.04 -37.02
CA HIS A 171 -14.73 -24.72 -38.20
C HIS A 171 -13.92 -24.04 -39.32
N SER A 172 -14.24 -24.51 -40.52
CA SER A 172 -13.64 -24.29 -41.84
C SER A 172 -13.91 -22.91 -42.44
N GLY A 173 -12.94 -22.38 -43.18
CA GLY A 173 -13.14 -21.27 -44.11
C GLY A 173 -11.84 -20.78 -44.74
N SER A 174 -11.70 -21.03 -46.05
CA SER A 174 -10.75 -20.47 -47.04
C SER A 174 -10.25 -19.03 -46.75
N THR A 175 -9.04 -18.57 -47.16
CA THR A 175 -8.52 -18.53 -48.54
C THR A 175 -7.08 -17.97 -48.58
N SER A 176 -6.29 -18.47 -49.53
CA SER A 176 -5.27 -17.81 -50.39
C SER A 176 -3.96 -17.20 -49.85
N GLY A 177 -2.86 -17.75 -50.40
CA GLY A 177 -1.61 -17.05 -50.80
C GLY A 177 -0.45 -17.21 -49.82
N CYS A 178 0.79 -17.54 -50.22
CA CYS A 178 1.38 -17.90 -51.50
C CYS A 178 2.80 -18.46 -51.19
N ASP A 179 3.30 -19.28 -52.11
CA ASP A 179 4.72 -19.52 -52.45
C ASP A 179 5.56 -20.44 -51.52
N SER A 180 5.82 -21.69 -51.91
CA SER A 180 6.94 -22.17 -52.79
C SER A 180 8.11 -22.69 -51.91
N ILE A 181 8.81 -23.82 -52.09
CA ILE A 181 9.10 -24.75 -53.19
C ILE A 181 9.65 -26.08 -52.56
N THR A 182 9.13 -27.20 -53.05
CA THR A 182 9.75 -28.50 -53.45
C THR A 182 11.01 -29.04 -52.76
N VAL A 183 10.98 -30.32 -52.31
CA VAL A 183 11.66 -31.51 -52.90
C VAL A 183 11.04 -32.78 -52.31
N GLY A 184 10.56 -33.69 -53.16
CA GLY A 184 10.17 -35.06 -52.79
C GLY A 184 11.23 -36.08 -53.23
N GLU A 185 11.24 -37.27 -52.61
CA GLU A 185 10.96 -38.55 -53.29
C GLU A 185 11.27 -39.80 -52.41
N HIS A 186 10.37 -40.77 -52.54
CA HIS A 186 10.57 -42.22 -52.59
C HIS A 186 10.89 -43.10 -51.33
N SER A 187 9.83 -43.81 -50.92
CA SER A 187 9.60 -45.26 -51.20
C SER A 187 9.92 -46.35 -50.13
N LYS A 188 8.91 -47.23 -50.02
CA LYS A 188 8.86 -48.65 -49.60
C LYS A 188 8.71 -49.02 -48.11
N SER A 189 7.54 -49.63 -47.87
CA SER A 189 7.15 -50.46 -46.73
C SER A 189 7.92 -51.79 -46.72
N THR A 190 8.44 -52.20 -45.56
CA THR A 190 8.16 -53.52 -44.95
C THR A 190 8.66 -53.65 -43.49
N ASN A 191 7.70 -53.96 -42.60
CA ASN A 191 7.75 -54.78 -41.39
C ASN A 191 9.04 -54.90 -40.57
N HIS A 192 9.06 -54.25 -39.39
CA HIS A 192 9.60 -54.85 -38.18
C HIS A 192 8.65 -54.60 -37.00
N ALA A 193 8.08 -55.69 -36.48
CA ALA A 193 7.39 -55.72 -35.21
C ALA A 193 8.37 -55.35 -34.09
N TYR A 194 8.25 -54.14 -33.53
CA TYR A 194 8.94 -53.77 -32.31
C TYR A 194 7.95 -53.77 -31.15
N LYS A 195 8.21 -54.67 -30.20
CA LYS A 195 7.57 -54.74 -28.88
C LYS A 195 7.40 -53.32 -28.31
N SER A 196 6.15 -52.91 -28.10
CA SER A 196 5.84 -51.74 -27.28
C SER A 196 6.29 -52.05 -25.86
N THR A 197 7.50 -51.60 -25.52
CA THR A 197 7.98 -51.49 -24.15
C THR A 197 6.93 -50.67 -23.43
N LYS A 198 6.30 -51.25 -22.39
CA LYS A 198 5.45 -50.53 -21.45
C LYS A 198 6.26 -49.37 -20.87
N THR A 199 6.19 -48.20 -21.49
CA THR A 199 6.61 -46.94 -20.91
C THR A 199 5.72 -46.79 -19.69
N LYS A 200 6.30 -47.01 -18.51
CA LYS A 200 5.66 -46.68 -17.24
C LYS A 200 5.15 -45.26 -17.38
N ARG A 201 3.83 -45.09 -17.44
CA ARG A 201 3.19 -43.78 -17.27
C ARG A 201 3.85 -43.14 -16.04
N PRO A 202 4.46 -41.96 -16.16
CA PRO A 202 4.98 -41.28 -14.98
C PRO A 202 3.79 -41.11 -14.03
N LYS A 203 3.95 -41.60 -12.80
CA LYS A 203 3.01 -41.40 -11.69
C LYS A 203 2.59 -39.93 -11.70
N ASN A 204 1.28 -39.68 -11.61
CA ASN A 204 0.73 -38.41 -11.15
C ASN A 204 1.52 -37.97 -9.91
N ARG A 205 2.49 -37.07 -10.12
CA ARG A 205 3.03 -36.23 -9.06
C ARG A 205 2.21 -34.98 -9.12
N ASN A 206 1.51 -34.66 -8.03
CA ASN A 206 0.91 -33.36 -7.81
C ASN A 206 1.97 -32.30 -8.14
N ASN A 207 1.80 -31.59 -9.26
CA ASN A 207 2.72 -30.58 -9.78
C ASN A 207 2.58 -29.25 -9.01
N THR A 208 2.49 -29.32 -7.68
CA THR A 208 2.38 -28.14 -6.81
C THR A 208 3.68 -27.76 -6.15
N ASP A 209 4.68 -28.65 -6.11
CA ASP A 209 5.95 -28.40 -5.45
C ASP A 209 7.05 -28.01 -6.44
N LEU A 210 7.60 -26.81 -6.24
CA LEU A 210 8.79 -26.31 -6.97
C LEU A 210 9.95 -27.30 -6.85
N GLN A 211 10.67 -27.51 -7.95
CA GLN A 211 11.89 -28.33 -7.92
C GLN A 211 12.88 -27.75 -6.90
N PRO A 212 13.45 -28.55 -5.98
CA PRO A 212 14.32 -28.07 -4.90
C PRO A 212 15.50 -27.20 -5.36
N LYS A 213 15.98 -27.42 -6.60
CA LYS A 213 17.08 -26.64 -7.20
C LYS A 213 16.76 -25.16 -7.42
N HIS A 214 15.48 -24.80 -7.51
CA HIS A 214 15.00 -23.43 -7.71
C HIS A 214 14.63 -22.73 -6.39
N GLN A 215 14.63 -23.45 -5.27
CA GLN A 215 14.37 -22.90 -3.95
C GLN A 215 15.64 -22.26 -3.36
N ILE A 216 15.45 -21.31 -2.45
CA ILE A 216 16.53 -20.72 -1.67
C ILE A 216 16.92 -21.75 -0.60
N SER A 217 18.22 -21.99 -0.43
CA SER A 217 18.70 -22.91 0.59
C SER A 217 18.37 -22.40 1.99
N GLY A 218 17.97 -23.31 2.89
CA GLY A 218 17.71 -22.97 4.30
C GLY A 218 18.91 -22.32 4.97
N TYR A 219 20.13 -22.72 4.60
CA TYR A 219 21.37 -22.10 5.09
C TYR A 219 21.47 -20.63 4.71
N VAL A 220 21.17 -20.28 3.44
CA VAL A 220 21.18 -18.89 2.97
C VAL A 220 20.14 -18.07 3.72
N THR A 221 18.99 -18.66 4.01
CA THR A 221 17.90 -18.01 4.74
C THR A 221 18.31 -17.70 6.18
N TRP A 222 18.81 -18.68 6.94
CA TRP A 222 19.18 -18.48 8.34
C TRP A 222 20.42 -17.59 8.51
N ILE A 223 21.44 -17.76 7.68
CA ILE A 223 22.64 -16.89 7.70
C ILE A 223 22.26 -15.48 7.28
N GLY A 224 21.44 -15.34 6.23
CA GLY A 224 20.96 -14.05 5.75
C GLY A 224 20.14 -13.31 6.82
N LEU A 225 19.27 -14.02 7.54
CA LEU A 225 18.49 -13.48 8.65
C LEU A 225 19.40 -12.98 9.80
N ALA A 226 20.37 -13.79 10.22
CA ALA A 226 21.29 -13.41 11.28
C ALA A 226 22.12 -12.17 10.87
N LEU A 227 22.62 -12.15 9.63
CA LEU A 227 23.42 -11.05 9.11
C LEU A 227 22.60 -9.76 8.93
N SER A 228 21.35 -9.86 8.46
CA SER A 228 20.47 -8.70 8.30
C SER A 228 20.04 -8.11 9.64
N CYS A 229 19.76 -8.96 10.64
CA CYS A 229 19.48 -8.52 12.01
C CYS A 229 20.69 -7.79 12.62
N LEU A 230 21.89 -8.35 12.46
CA LEU A 230 23.13 -7.72 12.92
C LEU A 230 23.37 -6.38 12.22
N LEU A 231 23.19 -6.35 10.89
CA LEU A 231 23.34 -5.14 10.10
C LEU A 231 22.35 -4.05 10.54
N CYS A 232 21.08 -4.41 10.81
CA CYS A 232 20.07 -3.49 11.32
C CYS A 232 20.53 -2.85 12.64
N VAL A 233 20.95 -3.66 13.62
CA VAL A 233 21.43 -3.18 14.92
C VAL A 233 22.65 -2.25 14.77
N LEU A 234 23.63 -2.64 13.97
CA LEU A 234 24.84 -1.85 13.74
C LEU A 234 24.55 -0.55 12.99
N ALA A 235 23.67 -0.58 11.98
CA ALA A 235 23.27 0.60 11.22
C ALA A 235 22.54 1.60 12.11
N THR A 236 21.56 1.15 12.91
CA THR A 236 20.84 2.01 13.86
C THR A 236 21.80 2.62 14.88
N ARG A 237 22.75 1.83 15.43
CA ARG A 237 23.75 2.33 16.39
C ARG A 237 24.68 3.38 15.78
N LYS A 238 25.00 3.24 14.49
CA LYS A 238 25.85 4.19 13.75
C LYS A 238 25.13 5.49 13.43
N VAL A 239 23.84 5.43 13.06
CA VAL A 239 23.04 6.61 12.69
C VAL A 239 22.63 7.42 13.92
N PHE A 240 22.12 6.76 14.97
CA PHE A 240 21.51 7.44 16.12
C PHE A 240 22.42 7.50 17.36
N GLY A 241 23.61 6.92 17.28
CA GLY A 241 24.58 6.99 18.36
C GLY A 241 24.10 6.28 19.64
N PRO A 242 24.57 6.70 20.83
CA PRO A 242 24.19 6.11 22.11
C PRO A 242 22.78 6.50 22.59
N ILE A 243 22.09 7.42 21.88
CA ILE A 243 20.72 7.86 22.23
C ILE A 243 19.74 6.68 22.14
N VAL A 244 19.95 5.81 21.17
CA VAL A 244 19.18 4.58 20.99
C VAL A 244 20.01 3.41 21.52
N PRO A 245 19.67 2.88 22.69
CA PRO A 245 20.47 1.82 23.28
C PRO A 245 20.30 0.52 22.50
N ILE A 246 21.38 -0.28 22.45
CA ILE A 246 21.43 -1.51 21.66
C ILE A 246 20.30 -2.47 22.08
N TYR A 247 20.00 -2.58 23.37
CA TYR A 247 18.93 -3.46 23.85
C TYR A 247 17.56 -3.08 23.27
N ALA A 248 17.27 -1.78 23.09
CA ALA A 248 15.99 -1.33 22.55
C ALA A 248 15.88 -1.72 21.07
N THR A 249 16.95 -1.54 20.29
CA THR A 249 17.00 -1.99 18.90
C THR A 249 16.90 -3.51 18.80
N SER A 250 17.59 -4.27 19.66
CA SER A 250 17.52 -5.74 19.67
C SER A 250 16.10 -6.24 19.98
N ILE A 251 15.43 -5.67 20.98
CA ILE A 251 14.03 -5.98 21.28
C ILE A 251 13.14 -5.63 20.08
N SER A 252 13.40 -4.49 19.42
CA SER A 252 12.62 -4.06 18.26
C SER A 252 12.76 -5.02 17.08
N VAL A 253 13.95 -5.56 16.86
CA VAL A 253 14.18 -6.57 15.81
C VAL A 253 13.47 -7.88 16.16
N ILE A 254 13.51 -8.31 17.42
CA ILE A 254 12.78 -9.53 17.84
C ILE A 254 11.27 -9.33 17.65
N LEU A 255 10.75 -8.19 18.09
CA LEU A 255 9.34 -7.85 17.94
C LEU A 255 8.94 -7.75 16.46
N SER A 256 9.77 -7.15 15.61
CA SER A 256 9.49 -7.02 14.19
C SER A 256 9.38 -8.38 13.50
N LEU A 257 10.22 -9.36 13.86
CA LEU A 257 10.12 -10.73 13.31
C LEU A 257 8.76 -11.37 13.60
N LEU A 258 8.25 -11.21 14.83
CA LEU A 258 6.93 -11.73 15.21
C LEU A 258 5.81 -11.01 14.45
N LEU A 259 5.89 -9.67 14.37
CA LEU A 259 4.90 -8.86 13.69
C LEU A 259 4.92 -9.06 12.17
N SER A 260 6.08 -9.32 11.56
CA SER A 260 6.21 -9.66 10.15
C SER A 260 5.46 -10.94 9.80
N VAL A 261 5.55 -11.99 10.63
CA VAL A 261 4.79 -13.24 10.42
C VAL A 261 3.29 -12.96 10.41
N LEU A 262 2.82 -12.13 11.33
CA LEU A 262 1.43 -11.73 11.38
C LEU A 262 1.01 -10.94 10.15
N GLY A 263 1.82 -9.96 9.71
CA GLY A 263 1.52 -9.15 8.53
C GLY A 263 1.52 -9.97 7.24
N VAL A 264 2.47 -10.89 7.06
CA VAL A 264 2.52 -11.81 5.93
C VAL A 264 1.28 -12.71 5.89
N LYS A 265 0.82 -13.17 7.04
CA LYS A 265 -0.38 -14.00 7.11
C LYS A 265 -1.66 -13.22 6.83
N ALA A 266 -1.79 -12.03 7.42
CA ALA A 266 -2.88 -11.11 7.11
C ALA A 266 -2.93 -10.84 5.60
N LEU A 267 -1.77 -10.50 5.01
CA LEU A 267 -1.63 -10.32 3.57
C LEU A 267 -2.02 -11.58 2.77
N GLY A 268 -1.67 -12.77 3.24
CA GLY A 268 -2.01 -14.01 2.55
C GLY A 268 -3.51 -14.36 2.60
N GLU A 269 -4.19 -14.00 3.69
CA GLU A 269 -5.62 -14.30 3.90
C GLU A 269 -6.55 -13.22 3.35
N THR A 270 -6.11 -11.95 3.38
CA THR A 270 -6.96 -10.80 3.05
C THR A 270 -6.43 -9.95 1.91
N ASP A 271 -5.29 -10.30 1.31
CA ASP A 271 -4.55 -9.49 0.31
C ASP A 271 -4.18 -8.08 0.78
N LEU A 272 -4.25 -7.83 2.09
CA LEU A 272 -3.98 -6.54 2.71
C LEU A 272 -2.83 -6.67 3.71
N ASN A 273 -1.78 -5.86 3.53
CA ASN A 273 -0.66 -5.81 4.45
C ASN A 273 -0.89 -4.67 5.45
N PRO A 274 -1.21 -4.94 6.73
CA PRO A 274 -1.57 -3.89 7.70
C PRO A 274 -0.34 -3.19 8.28
N VAL A 275 0.61 -2.80 7.42
CA VAL A 275 1.94 -2.33 7.82
C VAL A 275 1.87 -1.12 8.75
N SER A 276 1.01 -0.15 8.41
CA SER A 276 0.78 1.06 9.20
C SER A 276 0.23 0.76 10.59
N GLY A 277 -0.63 -0.26 10.72
CA GLY A 277 -1.17 -0.73 11.99
C GLY A 277 -0.12 -1.44 12.83
N ILE A 278 0.70 -2.27 12.19
CA ILE A 278 1.80 -3.00 12.82
C ILE A 278 2.87 -2.05 13.36
N GLY A 279 3.23 -1.02 12.59
CA GLY A 279 4.15 0.03 13.04
C GLY A 279 3.65 0.76 14.29
N LYS A 280 2.37 1.16 14.31
CA LYS A 280 1.74 1.84 15.46
C LYS A 280 1.55 0.91 16.67
N LEU A 281 1.21 -0.35 16.44
CA LEU A 281 1.17 -1.36 17.51
C LEU A 281 2.55 -1.51 18.15
N SER A 282 3.62 -1.52 17.35
CA SER A 282 4.99 -1.53 17.87
C SER A 282 5.30 -0.28 18.69
N GLN A 283 4.87 0.92 18.26
CA GLN A 283 4.97 2.15 19.06
C GLN A 283 4.23 2.02 20.41
N LEU A 284 3.03 1.45 20.43
CA LEU A 284 2.26 1.23 21.66
C LEU A 284 2.96 0.25 22.61
N LEU A 285 3.50 -0.85 22.09
CA LEU A 285 4.25 -1.83 22.88
C LEU A 285 5.54 -1.23 23.45
N PHE A 286 6.26 -0.45 22.64
CA PHE A 286 7.49 0.21 23.08
C PHE A 286 7.27 1.30 24.12
N ALA A 287 6.10 1.93 24.15
CA ALA A 287 5.75 2.87 25.21
C ALA A 287 5.64 2.22 26.60
N VAL A 288 5.42 0.89 26.65
CA VAL A 288 5.41 0.11 27.91
C VAL A 288 6.83 -0.38 28.26
N ILE A 289 7.63 -0.72 27.25
CA ILE A 289 8.99 -1.28 27.43
C ILE A 289 9.98 -0.18 27.83
N ILE A 290 9.88 0.99 27.21
CA ILE A 290 10.83 2.09 27.38
C ILE A 290 10.31 3.06 28.45
N PRO A 291 11.07 3.29 29.54
CA PRO A 291 10.68 4.27 30.54
C PRO A 291 10.51 5.67 29.95
N ARG A 292 9.43 6.37 30.33
CA ARG A 292 9.13 7.73 29.83
C ARG A 292 10.21 8.76 30.19
N ASN A 293 10.97 8.51 31.25
CA ASN A 293 12.08 9.36 31.68
C ASN A 293 13.40 9.08 30.94
N GLN A 294 13.45 8.10 30.05
CA GLN A 294 14.65 7.78 29.29
C GLN A 294 14.99 8.91 28.30
N PRO A 295 16.24 9.38 28.25
CA PRO A 295 16.68 10.33 27.23
C PRO A 295 16.42 9.78 25.82
N GLY A 296 15.68 10.54 25.02
CA GLY A 296 15.33 10.12 23.65
C GLY A 296 14.19 9.10 23.56
N ALA A 297 13.36 8.92 24.61
CA ALA A 297 12.22 7.98 24.60
C ALA A 297 11.32 8.12 23.34
N ILE A 298 11.03 9.36 22.91
CA ILE A 298 10.26 9.63 21.68
C ILE A 298 10.98 9.07 20.44
N LEU A 299 12.30 9.30 20.33
CA LEU A 299 13.11 8.81 19.20
C LEU A 299 13.21 7.28 19.19
N ILE A 300 13.38 6.67 20.36
CA ILE A 300 13.46 5.21 20.50
C ILE A 300 12.13 4.57 20.07
N ASN A 301 11.01 5.14 20.52
CA ASN A 301 9.67 4.70 20.14
C ASN A 301 9.41 4.84 18.63
N LEU A 302 9.86 5.95 18.03
CA LEU A 302 9.75 6.18 16.60
C LEU A 302 10.54 5.14 15.80
N ILE A 303 11.78 4.86 16.20
CA ILE A 303 12.65 3.89 15.53
C ILE A 303 12.10 2.47 15.66
N SER A 304 11.53 2.10 16.81
CA SER A 304 10.99 0.75 16.97
C SER A 304 9.81 0.47 16.05
N GLY A 305 8.91 1.44 15.92
CA GLY A 305 7.81 1.35 14.98
C GLY A 305 8.30 1.30 13.53
N ALA A 306 9.30 2.11 13.16
CA ALA A 306 9.89 2.13 11.81
C ALA A 306 10.58 0.79 11.45
N ILE A 307 11.30 0.16 12.39
CA ILE A 307 11.91 -1.17 12.18
C ILE A 307 10.81 -2.23 11.95
N SER A 308 9.72 -2.16 12.72
CA SER A 308 8.62 -3.12 12.63
C SER A 308 7.82 -2.97 11.34
N GLU A 309 7.54 -1.74 10.94
CA GLU A 309 6.89 -1.41 9.68
C GLU A 309 7.74 -1.88 8.49
N ALA A 310 9.01 -1.46 8.41
CA ALA A 310 9.88 -1.81 7.30
C ALA A 310 10.08 -3.32 7.15
N ALA A 311 10.26 -4.05 8.25
CA ALA A 311 10.40 -5.51 8.22
C ALA A 311 9.12 -6.19 7.73
N THR A 312 7.96 -5.75 8.19
CA THR A 312 6.66 -6.35 7.80
C THR A 312 6.27 -6.01 6.37
N GLN A 313 6.54 -4.79 5.93
CA GLN A 313 6.33 -4.39 4.54
C GLN A 313 7.15 -5.26 3.60
N GLN A 314 8.47 -5.35 3.84
CA GLN A 314 9.36 -6.14 2.99
C GLN A 314 9.05 -7.63 3.01
N ALA A 315 8.65 -8.18 4.17
CA ALA A 315 8.24 -9.58 4.25
C ALA A 315 6.97 -9.84 3.43
N GLY A 316 6.00 -8.92 3.47
CA GLY A 316 4.78 -9.00 2.69
C GLY A 316 5.02 -8.87 1.18
N ASP A 317 5.76 -7.84 0.77
CA ASP A 317 6.12 -7.59 -0.63
C ASP A 317 6.87 -8.79 -1.22
N LEU A 318 7.83 -9.35 -0.46
CA LEU A 318 8.56 -10.54 -0.88
C LEU A 318 7.66 -11.77 -1.02
N MET A 319 6.68 -11.96 -0.12
CA MET A 319 5.72 -13.05 -0.25
C MET A 319 4.89 -12.90 -1.54
N GLN A 320 4.40 -11.70 -1.84
CA GLN A 320 3.62 -11.42 -3.05
C GLN A 320 4.45 -11.62 -4.32
N ASP A 321 5.69 -11.13 -4.34
CA ASP A 321 6.63 -11.31 -5.45
C ASP A 321 6.91 -12.79 -5.72
N LEU A 322 7.17 -13.57 -4.67
CA LEU A 322 7.44 -15.00 -4.78
C LEU A 322 6.20 -15.77 -5.21
N LYS A 323 5.02 -15.42 -4.70
CA LYS A 323 3.75 -16.05 -5.09
C LYS A 323 3.42 -15.75 -6.55
N THR A 324 3.53 -14.50 -6.97
CA THR A 324 3.31 -14.08 -8.36
C THR A 324 4.33 -14.73 -9.30
N GLY A 325 5.60 -14.74 -8.89
CA GLY A 325 6.66 -15.44 -9.62
C GLY A 325 6.36 -16.91 -9.80
N PHE A 326 5.93 -17.60 -8.74
CA PHE A 326 5.52 -18.99 -8.80
C PHE A 326 4.36 -19.21 -9.78
N LEU A 327 3.33 -18.35 -9.76
CA LEU A 327 2.20 -18.42 -10.70
C LEU A 327 2.62 -18.21 -12.16
N LEU A 328 3.63 -17.36 -12.40
CA LEU A 328 4.21 -17.10 -13.73
C LEU A 328 5.29 -18.13 -14.13
N GLY A 329 5.58 -19.12 -13.28
CA GLY A 329 6.63 -20.12 -13.53
C GLY A 329 8.07 -19.59 -13.39
N ALA A 330 8.26 -18.42 -12.78
CA ALA A 330 9.58 -17.86 -12.49
C ALA A 330 10.31 -18.65 -11.40
N SER A 331 11.64 -18.67 -11.45
CA SER A 331 12.49 -19.32 -10.45
C SER A 331 12.62 -18.43 -9.19
N PRO A 332 12.20 -18.89 -8.00
CA PRO A 332 12.33 -18.12 -6.74
C PRO A 332 13.77 -17.68 -6.45
N LYS A 333 14.74 -18.56 -6.73
CA LYS A 333 16.16 -18.24 -6.58
C LYS A 333 16.61 -17.08 -7.49
N ALA A 334 16.11 -17.04 -8.73
CA ALA A 334 16.44 -15.95 -9.65
C ALA A 334 15.81 -14.63 -9.20
N GLN A 335 14.54 -14.67 -8.74
CA GLN A 335 13.87 -13.50 -8.17
C GLN A 335 14.62 -12.94 -6.95
N PHE A 336 15.00 -13.82 -6.01
CA PHE A 336 15.78 -13.43 -4.84
C PHE A 336 17.11 -12.75 -5.20
N ILE A 337 17.86 -13.33 -6.15
CA ILE A 337 19.12 -12.73 -6.61
C ILE A 337 18.87 -11.36 -7.25
N ALA A 338 17.85 -11.23 -8.10
CA ALA A 338 17.50 -9.95 -8.73
C ALA A 338 17.12 -8.89 -7.70
N GLN A 339 16.34 -9.25 -6.67
CA GLN A 339 15.96 -8.36 -5.58
C GLN A 339 17.19 -7.90 -4.76
N ILE A 340 18.18 -8.77 -4.53
CA ILE A 340 19.43 -8.37 -3.85
C ILE A 340 20.18 -7.32 -4.67
N TYR A 341 20.37 -7.54 -5.98
CA TYR A 341 21.03 -6.56 -6.85
C TYR A 341 20.26 -5.24 -6.93
N GLY A 342 18.94 -5.32 -7.09
CA GLY A 342 18.06 -4.15 -7.10
C GLY A 342 18.15 -3.36 -5.79
N SER A 343 18.10 -4.05 -4.65
CA SER A 343 18.18 -3.43 -3.33
C SER A 343 19.51 -2.70 -3.12
N ILE A 344 20.64 -3.30 -3.51
CA ILE A 344 21.96 -2.67 -3.39
C ILE A 344 22.01 -1.36 -4.17
N PHE A 345 21.53 -1.34 -5.42
CA PHE A 345 21.49 -0.12 -6.23
C PHE A 345 20.52 0.93 -5.64
N SER A 346 19.33 0.50 -5.25
CA SER A 346 18.28 1.36 -4.70
C SER A 346 18.69 2.06 -3.40
N ILE A 347 19.52 1.43 -2.55
CA ILE A 347 20.04 2.06 -1.32
C ILE A 347 20.82 3.34 -1.64
N PHE A 348 21.74 3.29 -2.60
CA PHE A 348 22.55 4.46 -2.98
C PHE A 348 21.70 5.55 -3.62
N LEU A 349 20.85 5.17 -4.59
CA LEU A 349 20.00 6.12 -5.29
C LEU A 349 19.05 6.83 -4.31
N SER A 350 18.38 6.07 -3.43
CA SER A 350 17.44 6.62 -2.45
C SER A 350 18.12 7.57 -1.46
N ALA A 351 19.32 7.21 -0.97
CA ALA A 351 20.07 8.06 -0.07
C ALA A 351 20.54 9.37 -0.73
N ILE A 352 20.97 9.32 -2.00
CA ILE A 352 21.34 10.51 -2.76
C ILE A 352 20.13 11.41 -3.00
N MET A 353 19.01 10.83 -3.44
CA MET A 353 17.77 11.59 -3.65
C MET A 353 17.31 12.24 -2.35
N TYR A 354 17.28 11.53 -1.22
CA TYR A 354 16.94 12.11 0.07
C TYR A 354 17.82 13.32 0.42
N LYS A 355 19.14 13.21 0.25
CA LYS A 355 20.07 14.33 0.49
C LYS A 355 19.82 15.50 -0.46
N PHE A 356 19.50 15.24 -1.72
CA PHE A 356 19.22 16.27 -2.71
C PHE A 356 17.94 17.05 -2.38
N TYR A 357 16.86 16.34 -2.03
CA TYR A 357 15.62 16.94 -1.55
C TYR A 357 15.86 17.81 -0.32
N ASN A 358 16.60 17.30 0.66
CA ASN A 358 16.88 18.02 1.92
C ASN A 358 17.83 19.21 1.74
N ALA A 359 18.63 19.25 0.67
CA ALA A 359 19.50 20.37 0.35
C ALA A 359 18.78 21.49 -0.41
N LEU A 360 17.78 21.14 -1.22
CA LEU A 360 17.07 22.08 -2.09
C LEU A 360 15.77 22.61 -1.49
N TYR A 361 15.12 21.83 -0.62
CA TYR A 361 13.83 22.18 -0.04
C TYR A 361 13.89 22.14 1.47
N GLN A 362 13.14 23.06 2.09
CA GLN A 362 12.88 22.99 3.51
C GLN A 362 11.87 21.87 3.78
N ILE A 363 12.27 20.90 4.59
CA ILE A 363 11.46 19.74 4.98
C ILE A 363 11.46 19.65 6.53
N PRO A 364 10.32 19.84 7.22
CA PRO A 364 9.03 20.27 6.70
C PRO A 364 9.03 21.73 6.22
N GLY A 365 8.25 22.02 5.17
CA GLY A 365 8.06 23.37 4.63
C GLY A 365 6.75 23.50 3.88
N PRO A 366 6.42 24.70 3.36
CA PRO A 366 5.13 24.97 2.71
C PRO A 366 4.89 24.12 1.46
N ILE A 367 5.96 23.74 0.76
CA ILE A 367 5.90 22.86 -0.43
C ILE A 367 5.87 21.39 -0.01
N PHE A 368 6.71 21.01 0.95
CA PHE A 368 6.84 19.63 1.44
C PHE A 368 6.47 19.57 2.93
N LYS A 369 5.17 19.46 3.22
CA LYS A 369 4.66 19.45 4.60
C LYS A 369 5.08 18.22 5.43
N VAL A 370 5.70 17.19 4.82
CA VAL A 370 5.94 15.84 5.39
C VAL A 370 4.89 15.45 6.41
N PRO A 371 3.63 15.37 5.95
CA PRO A 371 2.61 14.72 6.72
C PRO A 371 3.04 13.22 6.80
N THR A 372 2.36 12.22 7.33
CA THR A 372 2.90 10.90 7.70
C THR A 372 3.99 10.98 8.77
N ALA A 373 5.13 11.61 8.56
CA ALA A 373 6.18 11.76 9.58
C ALA A 373 5.65 12.41 10.87
N VAL A 374 4.73 13.38 10.73
CA VAL A 374 4.04 14.02 11.86
C VAL A 374 3.16 13.03 12.65
N ILE A 375 2.36 12.19 11.98
CA ILE A 375 1.54 11.14 12.63
C ILE A 375 2.42 10.22 13.48
N TRP A 376 3.58 9.85 12.93
CA TRP A 376 4.52 8.95 13.58
C TRP A 376 5.17 9.55 14.82
N ILE A 377 5.66 10.79 14.73
CA ILE A 377 6.27 11.48 15.89
C ILE A 377 5.21 11.88 16.93
N ASP A 378 4.00 12.22 16.52
CA ASP A 378 2.91 12.60 17.43
C ASP A 378 2.35 11.39 18.14
N CYS A 379 2.23 10.23 17.47
CA CYS A 379 1.98 8.96 18.13
C CYS A 379 3.04 8.70 19.21
N ALA A 380 4.33 8.84 18.87
CA ALA A 380 5.41 8.67 19.83
C ALA A 380 5.32 9.67 21.00
N ARG A 381 4.97 10.93 20.76
CA ARG A 381 4.77 11.95 21.80
C ARG A 381 3.58 11.62 22.71
N LEU A 382 2.46 11.23 22.13
CA LEU A 382 1.23 10.89 22.83
C LEU A 382 1.45 9.74 23.82
N VAL A 383 2.04 8.64 23.34
CA VAL A 383 2.25 7.45 24.17
C VAL A 383 3.32 7.68 25.26
N ASN A 384 4.21 8.67 25.05
CA ASN A 384 5.20 9.10 26.03
C ASN A 384 4.71 10.23 26.96
N GLY A 385 3.47 10.70 26.83
CA GLY A 385 2.85 11.63 27.78
C GLY A 385 3.06 13.12 27.49
N ALA A 386 3.35 13.52 26.25
CA ALA A 386 3.24 14.92 25.86
C ALA A 386 1.75 15.35 25.91
N GLY A 387 1.48 16.52 26.50
CA GLY A 387 0.12 17.05 26.63
C GLY A 387 -0.55 17.28 25.27
N LEU A 388 -1.89 17.19 25.25
CA LEU A 388 -2.71 17.39 24.06
C LEU A 388 -3.36 18.78 24.07
N PRO A 389 -3.66 19.36 22.88
CA PRO A 389 -4.40 20.61 22.80
C PRO A 389 -5.79 20.49 23.45
N GLU A 390 -6.37 21.62 23.84
CA GLU A 390 -7.62 21.65 24.59
C GLU A 390 -8.75 20.93 23.82
N ARG A 391 -9.55 20.13 24.53
CA ARG A 391 -10.69 19.33 24.02
C ARG A 391 -10.38 18.28 22.94
N VAL A 392 -9.15 18.19 22.43
CA VAL A 392 -8.76 17.18 21.42
C VAL A 392 -9.06 15.76 21.89
N ILE A 393 -8.78 15.45 23.16
CA ILE A 393 -8.95 14.10 23.72
C ILE A 393 -10.39 13.61 23.58
N GLU A 394 -11.36 14.46 23.87
CA GLU A 394 -12.78 14.10 23.83
C GLU A 394 -13.21 13.72 22.41
N PHE A 395 -12.81 14.52 21.43
CA PHE A 395 -13.09 14.26 20.01
C PHE A 395 -12.30 13.06 19.49
N ALA A 396 -11.02 12.95 19.86
CA ALA A 396 -10.17 11.83 19.48
C ALA A 396 -10.74 10.50 19.99
N ILE A 397 -11.18 10.43 21.26
CA ILE A 397 -11.83 9.24 21.82
C ILE A 397 -13.15 8.98 21.10
N PHE A 398 -14.00 10.00 20.93
CA PHE A 398 -15.29 9.84 20.26
C PHE A 398 -15.15 9.25 18.86
N PHE A 399 -14.32 9.86 18.01
CA PHE A 399 -14.10 9.38 16.65
C PHE A 399 -13.34 8.06 16.62
N GLY A 400 -12.38 7.85 17.53
CA GLY A 400 -11.67 6.59 17.69
C GLY A 400 -12.62 5.43 17.97
N VAL A 401 -13.56 5.60 18.91
CA VAL A 401 -14.60 4.59 19.23
C VAL A 401 -15.53 4.37 18.05
N VAL A 402 -16.03 5.44 17.42
CA VAL A 402 -16.93 5.33 16.26
C VAL A 402 -16.28 4.52 15.13
N PHE A 403 -15.05 4.86 14.75
CA PHE A 403 -14.34 4.15 13.68
C PHE A 403 -13.82 2.78 14.11
N GLY A 404 -13.54 2.56 15.39
CA GLY A 404 -13.25 1.24 15.93
C GLY A 404 -14.44 0.29 15.84
N ILE A 405 -15.65 0.78 16.14
CA ILE A 405 -16.89 0.04 15.97
C ILE A 405 -17.16 -0.24 14.49
N ILE A 406 -17.01 0.77 13.61
CA ILE A 406 -17.16 0.57 12.16
C ILE A 406 -16.17 -0.50 11.66
N SER A 407 -14.90 -0.41 12.09
CA SER A 407 -13.87 -1.38 11.75
C SER A 407 -14.24 -2.79 12.22
N LEU A 408 -14.71 -2.93 13.46
CA LEU A 408 -15.15 -4.22 14.00
C LEU A 408 -16.31 -4.78 13.17
N LEU A 409 -17.31 -3.96 12.86
CA LEU A 409 -18.47 -4.38 12.06
C LEU A 409 -18.03 -4.83 10.66
N LYS A 410 -17.17 -4.06 9.98
CA LYS A 410 -16.70 -4.40 8.63
C LYS A 410 -15.83 -5.65 8.62
N ASN A 411 -15.00 -5.85 9.64
CA ASN A 411 -14.09 -6.98 9.70
C ASN A 411 -14.75 -8.26 10.27
N THR A 412 -15.82 -8.17 11.05
CA THR A 412 -16.50 -9.35 11.63
C THR A 412 -17.74 -9.80 10.86
N LEU A 413 -18.49 -8.87 10.26
CA LEU A 413 -19.72 -9.22 9.55
C LEU A 413 -19.41 -9.71 8.13
N THR A 414 -19.78 -10.96 7.85
CA THR A 414 -19.68 -11.56 6.50
C THR A 414 -21.04 -11.61 5.81
N LYS A 415 -21.04 -11.86 4.50
CA LYS A 415 -22.25 -12.02 3.68
C LYS A 415 -23.17 -13.12 4.22
N ASP A 416 -22.60 -14.16 4.80
CA ASP A 416 -23.32 -15.31 5.35
C ASP A 416 -23.95 -15.04 6.72
N ASN A 417 -23.35 -14.13 7.50
CA ASN A 417 -23.75 -13.87 8.88
C ASN A 417 -24.64 -12.62 9.06
N CYS A 418 -24.80 -11.76 8.04
CA CYS A 418 -25.58 -10.54 8.18
C CYS A 418 -26.34 -10.12 6.92
N LYS A 419 -27.67 -10.00 7.04
CA LYS A 419 -28.56 -9.47 5.97
C LYS A 419 -28.21 -8.04 5.54
N TYR A 420 -27.66 -7.24 6.46
CA TYR A 420 -27.30 -5.84 6.22
C TYR A 420 -25.88 -5.66 5.67
N TYR A 421 -25.15 -6.73 5.33
CA TYR A 421 -23.80 -6.68 4.77
C TYR A 421 -23.68 -5.70 3.58
N LYS A 422 -24.72 -5.63 2.74
CA LYS A 422 -24.78 -4.70 1.59
C LYS A 422 -24.62 -3.23 1.99
N TYR A 423 -25.06 -2.85 3.20
CA TYR A 423 -24.98 -1.48 3.69
C TYR A 423 -23.61 -1.14 4.28
N LEU A 424 -22.80 -2.13 4.66
CA LEU A 424 -21.44 -1.91 5.17
C LEU A 424 -20.54 -1.19 4.15
N LYS A 425 -20.83 -1.36 2.86
CA LYS A 425 -20.15 -0.63 1.76
C LYS A 425 -20.30 0.89 1.86
N TYR A 426 -21.36 1.39 2.51
CA TYR A 426 -21.55 2.83 2.68
C TYR A 426 -20.87 3.38 3.95
N LEU A 427 -20.43 2.50 4.86
CA LEU A 427 -19.70 2.92 6.04
C LEU A 427 -18.23 3.18 5.66
N PRO A 428 -17.72 4.39 5.93
CA PRO A 428 -16.37 4.75 5.55
C PRO A 428 -15.35 4.02 6.42
N SER A 429 -14.26 3.54 5.80
CA SER A 429 -13.14 2.97 6.56
C SER A 429 -12.32 4.05 7.25
N GLY A 430 -11.83 3.74 8.45
CA GLY A 430 -11.13 4.70 9.28
C GLY A 430 -9.84 5.20 8.66
N VAL A 431 -9.01 4.31 8.11
CA VAL A 431 -7.73 4.70 7.50
C VAL A 431 -7.91 5.74 6.37
N PRO A 432 -8.73 5.51 5.33
CA PRO A 432 -9.00 6.53 4.30
C PRO A 432 -9.56 7.84 4.86
N VAL A 433 -10.49 7.79 5.82
CA VAL A 433 -11.04 9.00 6.46
C VAL A 433 -9.95 9.77 7.20
N GLY A 434 -9.12 9.06 7.97
CA GLY A 434 -7.98 9.63 8.66
C GLY A 434 -7.05 10.34 7.69
N ILE A 435 -6.65 9.66 6.60
CA ILE A 435 -5.82 10.26 5.52
C ILE A 435 -6.51 11.50 4.91
N GLY A 436 -7.84 11.48 4.80
CA GLY A 436 -8.64 12.62 4.32
C GLY A 436 -8.59 13.85 5.23
N ILE A 437 -8.79 13.65 6.54
CA ILE A 437 -8.65 14.72 7.57
C ILE A 437 -7.22 15.26 7.56
N TYR A 438 -6.28 14.37 7.29
CA TYR A 438 -4.87 14.61 7.42
C TYR A 438 -4.24 15.38 6.25
N ASN A 439 -4.59 14.98 5.03
CA ASN A 439 -4.10 15.62 3.83
C ASN A 439 -4.77 16.99 3.66
N VAL A 440 -4.00 17.98 3.22
CA VAL A 440 -4.57 19.25 2.79
C VAL A 440 -5.63 19.03 1.70
N PRO A 441 -6.70 19.84 1.67
CA PRO A 441 -7.82 19.66 0.75
C PRO A 441 -7.41 19.56 -0.72
N SER A 442 -6.38 20.32 -1.10
CA SER A 442 -5.89 20.43 -2.47
C SER A 442 -5.44 19.11 -3.09
N PHE A 443 -4.78 18.25 -2.30
CA PHE A 443 -4.32 16.96 -2.77
C PHE A 443 -5.45 15.92 -2.73
N THR A 444 -6.38 16.03 -1.77
CA THR A 444 -7.49 15.09 -1.59
C THR A 444 -8.53 15.24 -2.70
N LEU A 445 -8.83 16.48 -3.11
CA LEU A 445 -9.75 16.76 -4.21
C LEU A 445 -9.29 16.14 -5.53
N ALA A 446 -7.99 16.26 -5.86
CA ALA A 446 -7.43 15.67 -7.07
C ALA A 446 -7.56 14.13 -7.09
N ARG A 447 -7.31 13.48 -5.95
CA ARG A 447 -7.52 12.03 -5.79
C ARG A 447 -8.99 11.65 -5.92
N PHE A 448 -9.90 12.43 -5.34
CA PHE A 448 -11.33 12.21 -5.47
C PHE A 448 -11.81 12.30 -6.92
N ILE A 449 -11.32 13.29 -7.68
CA ILE A 449 -11.59 13.38 -9.13
C ILE A 449 -11.09 12.14 -9.86
N GLY A 450 -9.89 11.65 -9.55
CA GLY A 450 -9.37 10.39 -10.10
C GLY A 450 -10.27 9.20 -9.81
N GLY A 451 -10.74 9.06 -8.57
CA GLY A 451 -11.69 8.00 -8.19
C GLY A 451 -13.03 8.11 -8.92
N LEU A 452 -13.55 9.32 -9.12
CA LEU A 452 -14.76 9.58 -9.91
C LEU A 452 -14.58 9.18 -11.39
N ILE A 453 -13.42 9.49 -11.98
CA ILE A 453 -13.08 9.09 -13.36
C ILE A 453 -13.09 7.57 -13.45
N SER A 454 -12.42 6.89 -12.50
CA SER A 454 -12.38 5.42 -12.43
C SER A 454 -13.78 4.82 -12.30
N PHE A 455 -14.62 5.35 -11.41
CA PHE A 455 -16.01 4.93 -11.25
C PHE A 455 -16.82 5.07 -12.53
N TRP A 456 -16.73 6.24 -13.17
CA TRP A 456 -17.52 6.53 -14.35
C TRP A 456 -17.11 5.67 -15.54
N TRP A 457 -15.80 5.47 -15.73
CA TRP A 457 -15.25 4.58 -16.76
C TRP A 457 -15.74 3.14 -16.57
N MET A 458 -15.57 2.59 -15.37
CA MET A 458 -15.98 1.21 -15.05
C MET A 458 -17.49 0.99 -15.16
N LYS A 459 -18.28 2.00 -14.81
CA LYS A 459 -19.74 1.95 -14.95
C LYS A 459 -20.18 1.96 -16.42
N ARG A 460 -19.45 2.67 -17.29
CA ARG A 460 -19.79 2.80 -18.72
C ARG A 460 -19.45 1.55 -19.53
N ILE A 461 -18.31 0.91 -19.27
CA ILE A 461 -17.78 -0.12 -20.18
C ILE A 461 -18.21 -1.55 -19.79
N LYS A 462 -18.93 -1.73 -18.68
CA LYS A 462 -19.07 -3.03 -17.96
C LYS A 462 -17.68 -3.53 -17.53
N SER A 463 -17.58 -4.03 -16.31
CA SER A 463 -16.31 -4.27 -15.63
C SER A 463 -15.50 -5.43 -16.24
N GLU A 464 -14.91 -5.24 -17.42
CA GLU A 464 -13.94 -6.17 -17.99
C GLU A 464 -12.56 -5.94 -17.38
N ASN A 465 -11.87 -7.04 -17.04
CA ASN A 465 -10.52 -6.98 -16.45
C ASN A 465 -9.54 -6.22 -17.34
N SER A 466 -9.66 -6.33 -18.67
CA SER A 466 -8.84 -5.61 -19.66
C SER A 466 -8.89 -4.09 -19.47
N GLU A 467 -10.05 -3.54 -19.13
CA GLU A 467 -10.23 -2.10 -18.95
C GLU A 467 -9.66 -1.60 -17.63
N LYS A 468 -9.75 -2.42 -16.58
CA LYS A 468 -9.07 -2.14 -15.30
C LYS A 468 -7.55 -2.01 -15.53
N VAL A 469 -6.94 -2.91 -16.30
CA VAL A 469 -5.50 -2.82 -16.63
C VAL A 469 -5.18 -1.52 -17.34
N LYS A 470 -5.99 -1.16 -18.35
CA LYS A 470 -5.77 0.06 -19.13
C LYS A 470 -5.82 1.29 -18.24
N MET A 471 -6.76 1.36 -17.30
CA MET A 471 -6.81 2.46 -16.33
C MET A 471 -5.60 2.48 -15.40
N ILE A 472 -5.13 1.32 -14.94
CA ILE A 472 -3.91 1.23 -14.13
C ILE A 472 -2.70 1.72 -14.93
N ILE A 473 -2.52 1.26 -16.17
CA ILE A 473 -1.42 1.70 -17.06
C ILE A 473 -1.50 3.20 -17.33
N PHE A 474 -2.71 3.72 -17.61
CA PHE A 474 -2.95 5.14 -17.81
C PHE A 474 -2.48 5.96 -16.60
N SER A 475 -2.88 5.53 -15.41
CA SER A 475 -2.61 6.18 -14.12
C SER A 475 -1.14 6.10 -13.72
N SER A 476 -0.53 4.93 -13.85
CA SER A 476 0.91 4.73 -13.64
C SER A 476 1.73 5.64 -14.54
N GLY A 477 1.30 5.84 -15.79
CA GLY A 477 1.93 6.81 -16.68
C GLY A 477 1.86 8.25 -16.14
N MET A 478 0.72 8.68 -15.60
CA MET A 478 0.60 10.01 -15.00
C MET A 478 1.50 10.19 -13.77
N ILE A 479 1.55 9.19 -12.87
CA ILE A 479 2.40 9.21 -11.68
C ILE A 479 3.88 9.22 -12.08
N LEU A 480 4.28 8.35 -13.02
CA LEU A 480 5.66 8.24 -13.50
C LEU A 480 6.12 9.53 -14.18
N GLY A 481 5.27 10.13 -15.02
CA GLY A 481 5.62 11.35 -15.76
C GLY A 481 5.97 12.53 -14.85
N GLU A 482 5.15 12.76 -13.82
CA GLU A 482 5.38 13.81 -12.83
C GLU A 482 6.49 13.46 -11.84
N GLY A 483 6.56 12.19 -11.39
CA GLY A 483 7.64 11.71 -10.54
C GLY A 483 9.02 11.89 -11.17
N VAL A 484 9.20 11.44 -12.42
CA VAL A 484 10.50 11.56 -13.11
C VAL A 484 10.84 13.02 -13.40
N PHE A 485 9.90 13.82 -13.90
CA PHE A 485 10.17 15.22 -14.24
C PHE A 485 10.23 16.16 -13.03
N SER A 486 9.76 15.73 -11.86
CA SER A 486 10.03 16.45 -10.61
C SER A 486 11.55 16.60 -10.37
N VAL A 487 12.35 15.60 -10.76
CA VAL A 487 13.83 15.67 -10.68
C VAL A 487 14.37 16.79 -11.58
N VAL A 488 13.77 16.98 -12.76
CA VAL A 488 14.14 18.08 -13.67
C VAL A 488 13.83 19.43 -13.02
N ASN A 489 12.65 19.58 -12.40
CA ASN A 489 12.31 20.79 -11.63
C ASN A 489 13.29 21.05 -10.48
N MET A 490 13.81 19.99 -9.83
CA MET A 490 14.84 20.14 -8.82
C MET A 490 16.16 20.64 -9.41
N VAL A 491 16.55 20.15 -10.59
CA VAL A 491 17.71 20.67 -11.31
C VAL A 491 17.52 22.15 -11.66
N PHE A 492 16.34 22.55 -12.14
CA PHE A 492 16.04 23.96 -12.39
C PHE A 492 16.15 24.82 -11.13
N THR A 493 15.60 24.34 -10.01
CA THR A 493 15.71 25.00 -8.70
C THR A 493 17.18 25.14 -8.28
N SER A 494 17.95 24.04 -8.41
CA SER A 494 19.38 24.01 -8.08
C SER A 494 20.24 24.93 -8.94
N LEU A 495 19.83 25.18 -10.19
CA LEU A 495 20.49 26.11 -11.11
C LEU A 495 19.99 27.55 -10.96
N GLY A 496 19.05 27.82 -10.06
CA GLY A 496 18.51 29.15 -9.82
C GLY A 496 17.65 29.69 -10.97
N ILE A 497 17.04 28.80 -11.77
CA ILE A 497 16.18 29.21 -12.88
C ILE A 497 14.90 29.85 -12.31
N PRO A 498 14.58 31.11 -12.66
CA PRO A 498 13.44 31.81 -12.09
C PRO A 498 12.10 31.19 -12.53
N HIS A 499 11.10 31.32 -11.66
CA HIS A 499 9.70 31.11 -12.00
C HIS A 499 9.19 32.29 -12.87
N LEU A 500 8.20 32.05 -13.73
CA LEU A 500 7.53 33.05 -14.57
C LEU A 500 6.51 33.88 -13.80
#